data_AF-F7KR83-F1
#
_entry.id   AF-F7KR83-F1
#
_cell.length_a   1.000
_cell.length_b   1.000
_cell.length_c   1.000
_cell.angle_alpha   90.00
_cell.angle_beta   90.00
_cell.angle_gamma   90.00
#
_symmetry.space_group_name_H-M   'P 1'
#
loop_
_entity.id
_entity.type
_entity.pdbx_description
1 polymer ?
#
loop_
_entity_poly.entity_id
_entity_poly.type
_entity_poly.pdbx_seq_one_letter_code
_entity_poly.pdbx_strand_id
1 'polypeptide(L)'
;MAADVRILSFETTTAEGKATIELDFSSEFSSYVFSMGSTGEYYVIGSVCNTFLDAYDCEQIKITVEGQVLSAGHAEYPGYMSKFVE
;
A
#
# COMPACT_ATOMS: atom_id res chain seq x y z
N MET A 1 4.54 21.05 1.41
CA MET A 1 4.06 20.57 2.72
C MET A 1 4.37 19.09 2.78
N ALA A 2 4.95 18.59 3.87
CA ALA A 2 4.93 17.14 4.10
C ALA A 2 3.45 16.76 4.27
N ALA A 3 2.96 15.86 3.44
CA ALA A 3 1.65 15.27 3.62
C ALA A 3 1.68 14.55 4.99
N ASP A 4 0.69 14.81 5.85
CA ASP A 4 0.58 14.21 7.19
C ASP A 4 0.06 12.77 7.05
N VAL A 5 0.81 11.96 6.32
CA VAL A 5 0.49 10.56 6.02
C VAL A 5 0.58 9.75 7.30
N ARG A 6 -0.50 9.06 7.63
CA ARG A 6 -0.59 8.20 8.82
C ARG A 6 -1.07 6.82 8.45
N ILE A 7 -0.62 5.83 9.22
CA ILE A 7 -1.23 4.50 9.24
C ILE A 7 -2.41 4.58 10.21
N LEU A 8 -3.61 4.33 9.71
CA LEU A 8 -4.84 4.29 10.51
C LEU A 8 -5.07 2.91 11.10
N SER A 9 -4.74 1.85 10.35
CA SER A 9 -4.80 0.46 10.80
C SER A 9 -3.68 -0.37 10.18
N PHE A 10 -3.18 -1.32 10.95
CA PHE A 10 -2.21 -2.31 10.51
C PHE A 10 -2.52 -3.65 11.19
N GLU A 11 -2.71 -4.69 10.40
CA GLU A 11 -2.93 -6.06 10.88
C GLU A 11 -2.17 -7.07 10.02
N THR A 12 -1.61 -8.09 10.67
CA THR A 12 -1.12 -9.31 10.01
C THR A 12 -2.13 -10.44 10.22
N THR A 13 -2.59 -11.06 9.13
CA THR A 13 -3.63 -12.09 9.14
C THR A 13 -3.29 -13.23 8.19
N THR A 14 -4.22 -14.17 8.00
CA THR A 14 -4.15 -15.17 6.94
C THR A 14 -5.34 -14.99 6.00
N ALA A 15 -5.07 -14.67 4.74
CA ALA A 15 -6.09 -14.59 3.70
C ALA A 15 -5.70 -15.51 2.54
N GLU A 16 -6.67 -16.25 2.00
CA GLU A 16 -6.44 -17.18 0.87
C GLU A 16 -5.29 -18.19 1.14
N GLY A 17 -5.10 -18.57 2.41
CA GLY A 17 -4.04 -19.50 2.83
C GLY A 17 -2.63 -18.91 2.88
N LYS A 18 -2.48 -17.59 2.73
CA LYS A 18 -1.20 -16.87 2.74
C LYS A 18 -1.10 -15.93 3.93
N ALA A 19 0.12 -15.70 4.41
CA ALA A 19 0.39 -14.65 5.39
C ALA A 19 0.18 -13.27 4.73
N THR A 20 -0.70 -12.46 5.31
CA THR A 20 -1.25 -11.25 4.68
C THR A 20 -1.10 -10.04 5.59
N ILE A 21 -0.83 -8.87 5.01
CA ILE A 21 -0.92 -7.57 5.68
C ILE A 21 -2.17 -6.81 5.17
N GLU A 22 -2.97 -6.30 6.10
CA GLU A 22 -4.00 -5.29 5.83
C GLU A 22 -3.49 -3.95 6.34
N LEU A 23 -3.26 -2.99 5.44
CA LEU A 23 -2.64 -1.70 5.75
C LEU A 23 -3.52 -0.55 5.28
N ASP A 24 -4.07 0.21 6.22
CA ASP A 24 -4.94 1.35 5.94
C ASP A 24 -4.22 2.66 6.25
N PHE A 25 -4.18 3.56 5.26
CA PHE A 25 -3.60 4.90 5.38
C PHE A 25 -4.67 5.99 5.46
N SER A 26 -4.25 7.17 5.92
CA SER A 26 -5.04 8.39 5.80
C SER A 26 -5.11 8.90 4.36
N SER A 27 -6.11 9.75 4.07
CA SER A 27 -6.37 10.28 2.71
C SER A 27 -5.20 11.08 2.10
N GLU A 28 -4.32 11.62 2.94
CA GLU A 28 -3.08 12.28 2.52
C GLU A 28 -2.15 11.34 1.73
N PHE A 29 -2.21 10.03 1.96
CA PHE A 29 -1.40 9.06 1.24
C PHE A 29 -1.77 9.01 -0.25
N SER A 30 -3.06 8.94 -0.57
CA SER A 30 -3.51 8.96 -1.98
C SER A 30 -3.07 10.26 -2.68
N SER A 31 -3.20 11.40 -2.00
CA SER A 31 -2.74 12.69 -2.53
C SER A 31 -1.22 12.73 -2.75
N TYR A 32 -0.44 12.14 -1.85
CA TYR A 32 1.00 12.02 -1.99
C TYR A 32 1.37 11.15 -3.19
N VAL A 33 0.83 9.93 -3.30
CA VAL A 33 1.10 9.01 -4.41
C VAL A 33 0.70 9.64 -5.74
N PHE A 34 -0.47 10.27 -5.82
CA PHE A 34 -0.95 11.00 -7.00
C PHE A 34 0.06 12.06 -7.47
N SER A 35 0.67 12.79 -6.53
CA SER A 35 1.61 13.88 -6.86
C SER A 35 2.94 13.42 -7.46
N MET A 36 3.26 12.12 -7.39
CA MET A 36 4.55 11.57 -7.83
C MET A 36 4.61 11.25 -9.33
N GLY A 37 3.47 11.25 -10.05
CA GLY A 37 3.38 10.78 -11.43
C GLY A 37 3.56 9.25 -11.56
N SER A 38 3.33 8.69 -12.75
CA SER A 38 3.17 7.23 -12.92
C SER A 38 4.39 6.40 -12.46
N THR A 39 5.61 6.81 -12.81
CA THR A 39 6.83 6.10 -12.37
C THR A 39 7.06 6.26 -10.86
N GLY A 40 6.81 7.44 -10.30
CA GLY A 40 6.98 7.68 -8.87
C GLY A 40 5.92 6.93 -8.04
N GLU A 41 4.69 6.83 -8.53
CA GLU A 41 3.62 6.02 -7.95
C GLU A 41 4.03 4.55 -7.85
N TYR A 42 4.57 3.97 -8.93
CA TYR A 42 5.11 2.61 -8.91
C TYR A 42 6.18 2.41 -7.83
N TYR A 43 7.14 3.34 -7.73
CA TYR A 43 8.20 3.25 -6.72
C TYR A 43 7.68 3.39 -5.28
N VAL A 44 6.73 4.29 -5.03
CA VAL A 44 6.15 4.46 -3.69
C VAL A 44 5.38 3.21 -3.27
N ILE A 45 4.50 2.70 -4.14
CA ILE A 45 3.70 1.51 -3.83
C ILE A 45 4.59 0.27 -3.70
N GLY A 46 5.55 0.09 -4.60
CA GLY A 46 6.52 -1.00 -4.52
C GLY A 46 7.36 -0.95 -3.25
N SER A 47 7.79 0.24 -2.83
CA SER A 47 8.56 0.43 -1.59
C SER A 47 7.74 0.06 -0.35
N VAL A 48 6.47 0.46 -0.28
CA VAL A 48 5.57 0.06 0.82
C VAL A 48 5.38 -1.44 0.82
N CYS A 49 5.05 -2.04 -0.33
CA CYS A 49 4.84 -3.48 -0.42
C CYS A 49 6.08 -4.25 0.03
N ASN A 50 7.25 -3.95 -0.53
CA ASN A 50 8.47 -4.69 -0.23
C ASN A 50 8.88 -4.53 1.23
N THR A 51 8.87 -3.30 1.76
CA THR A 51 9.28 -3.03 3.15
C THR A 51 8.42 -3.79 4.16
N PHE A 52 7.09 -3.73 4.02
CA PHE A 52 6.19 -4.38 4.97
C PHE A 52 6.20 -5.90 4.81
N LEU A 53 6.18 -6.41 3.57
CA LEU A 53 6.24 -7.86 3.35
C LEU A 53 7.53 -8.48 3.89
N ASP A 54 8.68 -7.81 3.71
CA ASP A 54 9.96 -8.25 4.28
C ASP A 54 10.00 -8.17 5.81
N ALA A 55 9.51 -7.07 6.39
CA ALA A 55 9.59 -6.85 7.83
C ALA A 55 8.72 -7.82 8.64
N TYR A 56 7.60 -8.26 8.08
CA TYR A 56 6.61 -9.09 8.77
C TYR A 56 6.49 -10.51 8.20
N ASP A 57 7.41 -10.92 7.33
CA ASP A 57 7.45 -12.25 6.70
C ASP A 57 6.09 -12.67 6.09
N CYS A 58 5.47 -11.73 5.38
CA CYS A 58 4.18 -11.93 4.72
C CYS A 58 4.34 -12.08 3.22
N GLU A 59 3.41 -12.77 2.59
CA GLU A 59 3.42 -13.06 1.15
C GLU A 59 2.66 -12.00 0.34
N GLN A 60 1.65 -11.38 0.95
CA GLN A 60 0.80 -10.41 0.29
C GLN A 60 0.31 -9.28 1.21
N ILE A 61 -0.02 -8.14 0.61
CA ILE A 61 -0.44 -6.92 1.30
C ILE A 61 -1.58 -6.27 0.55
N LYS A 62 -2.62 -5.84 1.27
CA LYS A 62 -3.65 -4.96 0.75
C LYS A 62 -3.47 -3.58 1.35
N ILE A 63 -3.47 -2.57 0.48
CA ILE A 63 -3.35 -1.17 0.86
C ILE A 63 -4.69 -0.47 0.61
N THR A 64 -5.24 0.13 1.65
CA THR A 64 -6.46 0.96 1.58
C THR A 64 -6.18 2.37 2.07
N VAL A 65 -7.11 3.27 1.75
CA VAL A 65 -7.13 4.65 2.25
C VAL A 65 -8.49 4.90 2.88
N GLU A 66 -8.53 5.14 4.18
CA GLU A 66 -9.76 5.32 4.97
C GLU A 66 -10.79 4.20 4.71
N GLY A 67 -10.31 2.96 4.60
CA GLY A 67 -11.11 1.76 4.30
C GLY A 67 -11.56 1.63 2.85
N GLN A 68 -11.18 2.55 1.96
CA GLN A 68 -11.49 2.51 0.53
C GLN A 68 -10.33 1.99 -0.31
N VAL A 69 -10.63 1.56 -1.53
CA VAL A 69 -9.60 1.20 -2.52
C VAL A 69 -8.69 2.40 -2.75
N LEU A 70 -7.37 2.16 -2.73
CA LEU A 70 -6.41 3.18 -3.12
C LEU A 70 -6.51 3.44 -4.64
N SER A 71 -6.96 4.63 -5.00
CA SER A 71 -6.87 5.17 -6.36
C SER A 71 -5.82 6.28 -6.38
N ALA A 72 -4.77 6.11 -7.19
CA ALA A 72 -3.59 6.99 -7.23
C ALA A 72 -3.49 7.82 -8.52
N GLY A 73 -4.61 8.03 -9.21
CA GLY A 73 -4.70 8.83 -10.43
C GLY A 73 -4.32 8.08 -11.70
N HIS A 74 -3.25 7.29 -11.70
CA HIS A 74 -2.83 6.48 -12.85
C HIS A 74 -3.16 4.99 -12.70
N ALA A 75 -3.20 4.48 -11.47
CA ALA A 75 -3.66 3.13 -11.17
C ALA A 75 -4.64 3.08 -9.99
N GLU A 76 -5.33 1.95 -9.90
CA GLU A 76 -6.12 1.55 -8.73
C GLU A 76 -5.56 0.24 -8.19
N TYR A 77 -5.58 0.08 -6.87
CA TYR A 77 -5.03 -1.07 -6.17
C TYR A 77 -6.13 -1.78 -5.37
N PRO A 78 -7.06 -2.51 -6.02
CA PRO A 78 -8.27 -3.03 -5.38
C PRO A 78 -8.07 -4.29 -4.53
N GLY A 79 -6.91 -4.94 -4.63
CA GLY A 79 -6.69 -6.28 -4.06
C GLY A 79 -5.33 -6.45 -3.42
N TYR A 80 -4.99 -7.71 -3.14
CA TYR A 80 -3.69 -8.07 -2.60
C TYR A 80 -2.59 -7.89 -3.63
N MET A 81 -1.53 -7.21 -3.21
CA MET A 81 -0.29 -7.05 -3.94
C MET A 81 0.76 -7.96 -3.31
N SER A 82 1.76 -8.33 -4.11
CA SER A 82 2.94 -9.07 -3.65
C SER A 82 4.17 -8.18 -3.85
N LYS A 83 5.36 -8.72 -3.57
CA LYS A 83 6.60 -7.98 -3.78
C LYS A 83 6.74 -7.51 -5.23
N PHE A 84 7.13 -6.25 -5.36
CA PHE A 84 7.46 -5.65 -6.64
C PHE A 84 8.89 -6.05 -6.99
N VAL A 85 9.06 -6.67 -8.14
CA VAL A 85 10.37 -6.97 -8.72
C VAL A 85 10.64 -5.93 -9.80
N GLU A 86 11.79 -5.25 -9.69
CA GLU A 86 12.31 -4.40 -10.76
C GLU A 86 12.74 -5.24 -11.97
#